data_AF-A0A542GDT0-F1
#
_entry.id   AF-A0A542GDT0-F1
#
_cell.length_a   1.000
_cell.length_b   1.000
_cell.length_c   1.000
_cell.angle_alpha   90.00
_cell.angle_beta   90.00
_cell.angle_gamma   90.00
#
_symmetry.space_group_name_H-M   'P 1'
#
loop_
_entity.id
_entity.type
_entity.pdbx_description
1 polymer ?
#
loop_
_entity_poly.entity_id
_entity_poly.type
_entity_poly.pdbx_seq_one_letter_code
_entity_poly.pdbx_strand_id
1 'polypeptide(L)'
;MLELERITARRNELDTLAEELAKQLAEVQIEREELVIAERVLHRPAEQDRAVQEAAAAVAPTAARVAGRAVLLIPHRGGTGDEAVLPADYRKILAIVRAADGPVQVRAVGEELGLEVTVRGKLEPLRAKMTKLADRGWLHKRPDGRFAARSQA
;
A
#
# COMPACT_ATOMS: atom_id res chain seq x y z
N MET A 1 43.04 -1.92 58.78
CA MET A 1 43.54 -1.09 57.67
C MET A 1 43.21 -1.74 56.33
N LEU A 2 43.84 -2.87 55.96
CA LEU A 2 43.63 -3.55 54.66
C LEU A 2 42.18 -3.97 54.33
N GLU A 3 41.38 -4.40 55.31
CA GLU A 3 39.97 -4.76 55.06
C GLU A 3 39.09 -3.55 54.74
N LEU A 4 39.36 -2.41 55.40
CA LEU A 4 38.62 -1.17 55.15
C LEU A 4 38.91 -0.65 53.74
N GLU A 5 40.18 -0.72 53.31
CA GLU A 5 40.63 -0.36 51.97
C GLU A 5 40.00 -1.25 50.88
N ARG A 6 39.82 -2.56 51.15
CA ARG A 6 39.11 -3.46 50.23
C ARG A 6 37.63 -3.12 50.11
N ILE A 7 36.99 -2.77 51.22
CA ILE A 7 35.57 -2.38 51.23
C ILE A 7 35.38 -1.06 50.46
N THR A 8 36.24 -0.07 50.66
CA THR A 8 36.16 1.21 49.93
C THR A 8 36.45 1.03 48.44
N ALA A 9 37.45 0.23 48.08
CA ALA A 9 37.72 -0.11 46.67
C ALA A 9 36.50 -0.77 46.01
N ARG A 10 35.89 -1.75 46.67
CA ARG A 10 34.71 -2.43 46.13
C ARG A 10 33.49 -1.51 46.00
N ARG A 11 33.31 -0.56 46.92
CA ARG A 11 32.25 0.46 46.80
C ARG A 11 32.45 1.33 45.57
N ASN A 12 33.65 1.85 45.36
CA ASN A 12 33.94 2.70 44.21
C ASN A 12 33.76 1.96 42.88
N GLU A 13 34.12 0.67 42.83
CA GLU A 13 33.83 -0.19 41.68
C GLU A 13 32.33 -0.31 41.41
N LEU A 14 31.53 -0.56 42.46
CA LEU A 14 30.08 -0.67 42.35
C LEU A 14 29.42 0.66 41.95
N ASP A 15 29.91 1.80 42.46
CA ASP A 15 29.43 3.12 42.09
C ASP A 15 29.71 3.41 40.61
N THR A 16 30.90 3.05 40.13
CA THR A 16 31.26 3.18 38.71
C THR A 16 30.37 2.30 37.82
N LEU A 17 30.12 1.05 38.23
CA LEU A 17 29.21 0.15 37.52
C LEU A 17 27.76 0.66 37.53
N ALA A 18 27.32 1.26 38.64
CA ALA A 18 25.99 1.85 38.75
C ALA A 18 25.82 3.05 37.80
N GLU A 19 26.84 3.90 37.68
CA GLU A 19 26.84 5.02 36.72
C GLU A 19 26.80 4.53 35.28
N GLU A 20 27.56 3.48 34.94
CA GLU A 20 27.58 2.92 33.58
C GLU A 20 26.21 2.31 33.21
N LEU A 21 25.61 1.54 34.13
CA LEU A 21 24.28 0.97 33.93
C LEU A 21 23.19 2.05 33.83
N ALA A 22 23.32 3.15 34.58
CA ALA A 22 22.38 4.26 34.49
C ALA A 22 22.42 4.93 33.10
N LYS A 23 23.60 5.07 32.49
CA LYS A 23 23.74 5.57 31.10
C LYS A 23 23.09 4.63 30.11
N GLN A 24 23.39 3.33 30.20
CA GLN A 24 22.79 2.32 29.31
C GLN A 24 21.26 2.29 29.43
N LEU A 25 20.73 2.41 30.65
CA LEU A 25 19.28 2.47 30.87
C LEU A 25 18.67 3.72 30.23
N ALA A 26 19.35 4.87 30.31
CA ALA A 26 18.87 6.11 29.69
C ALA A 26 18.83 5.97 28.15
N GLU A 27 19.85 5.36 27.53
CA GLU A 27 19.87 5.10 26.08
C GLU A 27 18.70 4.19 25.65
N VAL A 28 18.48 3.09 26.38
CA VAL A 28 17.36 2.17 26.10
C VAL A 28 16.00 2.85 26.29
N GLN A 29 15.87 3.75 27.26
CA GLN A 29 14.65 4.52 27.47
C GLN A 29 14.38 5.46 26.29
N ILE A 30 15.39 6.15 25.77
CA ILE A 30 15.28 7.00 24.59
C ILE A 30 14.83 6.17 23.38
N GLU A 31 15.48 5.04 23.10
CA GLU A 31 15.09 4.17 21.98
C GLU A 31 13.65 3.66 22.14
N ARG A 32 13.25 3.29 23.36
CA ARG A 32 11.87 2.86 23.63
C ARG A 32 10.85 3.97 23.38
N GLU A 33 11.16 5.22 23.75
CA GLU A 33 10.30 6.37 23.47
C GLU A 33 10.16 6.62 21.96
N GLU A 34 11.26 6.52 21.21
CA GLU A 34 11.24 6.61 19.74
C GLU A 34 10.39 5.50 19.11
N LEU A 35 10.50 4.27 19.60
CA LEU A 35 9.71 3.14 19.11
C LEU A 35 8.21 3.31 19.40
N VAL A 36 7.83 3.86 20.56
CA VAL A 36 6.43 4.20 20.87
C VAL A 36 5.88 5.23 19.87
N ILE A 37 6.70 6.21 19.49
CA ILE A 37 6.32 7.20 18.46
C ILE A 37 6.15 6.51 17.10
N ALA A 38 7.10 5.65 16.71
CA ALA A 38 7.05 4.92 15.45
C ALA A 38 5.80 4.02 15.35
N GLU A 39 5.50 3.26 16.41
CA GLU A 39 4.30 2.43 16.51
C GLU A 39 3.03 3.26 16.31
N ARG A 40 2.92 4.41 17.00
CA ARG A 40 1.77 5.31 16.84
C ARG A 40 1.64 5.86 15.42
N VAL A 41 2.76 6.16 14.74
CA VAL A 41 2.75 6.63 13.35
C VAL A 41 2.28 5.52 12.40
N LEU A 42 2.70 4.28 12.64
CA LEU A 42 2.28 3.13 11.82
C LEU A 42 0.80 2.78 12.00
N HIS A 43 0.25 2.93 13.21
CA HIS A 43 -1.17 2.65 13.46
C HIS A 43 -2.12 3.75 12.97
N ARG A 44 -1.66 5.01 12.87
CA ARG A 44 -2.50 6.15 12.48
C ARG A 44 -3.24 5.96 11.14
N PRO A 45 -2.61 5.51 10.03
CA PRO A 45 -3.32 5.27 8.78
C PRO A 45 -4.40 4.19 8.91
N ALA A 46 -4.14 3.12 9.66
CA ALA A 46 -5.10 2.04 9.85
C ALA A 46 -6.35 2.52 10.63
N GLU A 47 -6.16 3.38 11.63
CA GLU A 47 -7.27 4.02 12.35
C GLU A 47 -8.05 5.00 11.46
N GLN A 48 -7.37 5.76 10.61
CA GLN A 48 -8.00 6.66 9.64
C GLN A 48 -8.83 5.89 8.62
N ASP A 49 -8.29 4.81 8.05
CA ASP A 49 -9.00 3.95 7.10
C ASP A 49 -10.22 3.30 7.75
N ARG A 50 -10.09 2.83 9.00
CA ARG A 50 -11.21 2.30 9.77
C ARG A 50 -12.29 3.36 10.01
N ALA A 51 -11.92 4.58 10.40
CA ALA A 51 -12.87 5.67 10.59
C ALA A 51 -13.60 6.03 9.27
N VAL A 52 -12.89 6.00 8.13
CA VAL A 52 -13.50 6.19 6.81
C VAL A 52 -14.48 5.06 6.48
N GLN A 53 -14.13 3.80 6.79
CA GLN A 53 -15.03 2.66 6.60
C GLN A 53 -16.27 2.73 7.51
N GLU A 54 -16.11 3.09 8.78
CA GLU A 54 -17.21 3.27 9.74
C GLU A 54 -18.13 4.42 9.32
N ALA A 55 -17.57 5.55 8.85
CA ALA A 55 -18.35 6.65 8.29
C ALA A 55 -19.10 6.25 7.02
N ALA A 56 -18.48 5.44 6.14
CA ALA A 56 -19.14 4.91 4.95
C ALA A 56 -20.27 3.92 5.31
N ALA A 57 -20.08 3.09 6.35
CA ALA A 57 -21.09 2.16 6.84
C ALA A 57 -22.28 2.89 7.51
N ALA A 58 -22.03 4.01 8.20
CA ALA A 58 -23.08 4.84 8.78
C ALA A 58 -24.00 5.48 7.71
N VAL A 59 -23.48 5.71 6.50
CA VAL A 59 -24.27 6.18 5.35
C VAL A 59 -24.62 4.99 4.46
N ALA A 60 -25.42 4.06 4.99
CA ALA A 60 -25.91 2.92 4.21
C ALA A 60 -26.59 3.42 2.91
N PRO A 61 -26.28 2.84 1.74
CA PRO A 61 -26.82 3.34 0.49
C PRO A 61 -28.33 3.10 0.43
N THR A 62 -29.10 4.18 0.29
CA THR A 62 -30.55 4.12 0.22
C THR A 62 -31.00 3.45 -1.07
N ALA A 63 -31.72 2.33 -0.96
CA ALA A 63 -32.36 1.68 -2.09
C ALA A 63 -33.69 2.37 -2.43
N ALA A 64 -33.88 2.69 -3.72
CA ALA A 64 -35.14 3.12 -4.32
C ALA A 64 -35.69 2.04 -5.26
N ARG A 65 -36.96 2.16 -5.64
CA ARG A 65 -37.57 1.30 -6.66
C ARG A 65 -37.77 2.09 -7.96
N VAL A 66 -37.24 1.56 -9.06
CA VAL A 66 -37.48 2.07 -10.42
C VAL A 66 -38.04 0.91 -11.24
N ALA A 67 -39.26 1.08 -11.77
CA ALA A 67 -39.96 0.05 -12.54
C ALA A 67 -39.99 -1.35 -11.85
N GLY A 68 -40.23 -1.39 -10.54
CA GLY A 68 -40.27 -2.63 -9.75
C GLY A 68 -38.91 -3.22 -9.38
N ARG A 69 -37.80 -2.67 -9.91
CA ARG A 69 -36.43 -3.11 -9.58
C ARG A 69 -35.85 -2.26 -8.46
N ALA A 70 -35.24 -2.89 -7.46
CA ALA A 70 -34.47 -2.19 -6.44
C ALA A 70 -33.16 -1.66 -7.04
N VAL A 71 -32.91 -0.36 -6.88
CA VAL A 71 -31.71 0.35 -7.34
C VAL A 71 -31.22 1.27 -6.23
N LEU A 72 -29.91 1.50 -6.12
CA LEU A 72 -29.39 2.49 -5.15
C LEU A 72 -29.58 3.90 -5.68
N LEU A 73 -30.04 4.84 -4.84
CA LEU A 73 -30.23 6.26 -5.22
C LEU A 73 -28.91 6.90 -5.67
N ILE A 74 -27.81 6.52 -5.04
CA ILE A 74 -26.46 6.85 -5.45
C ILE A 74 -25.79 5.53 -5.81
N PRO A 75 -25.37 5.33 -7.08
CA PRO A 75 -24.65 4.12 -7.48
C PRO A 75 -23.41 3.96 -6.61
N HIS A 76 -23.34 2.85 -5.87
CA HIS A 76 -22.17 2.54 -5.05
C HIS A 76 -20.97 2.28 -5.97
N ARG A 77 -19.96 3.15 -5.92
CA ARG A 77 -18.65 2.88 -6.53
C ARG A 77 -17.84 2.05 -5.55
N GLY A 78 -18.01 0.73 -5.60
CA GLY A 78 -17.07 -0.19 -4.95
C GLY A 78 -15.68 -0.11 -5.59
N GLY A 79 -14.71 -0.86 -5.04
CA GLY A 79 -13.43 -1.14 -5.73
C GLY A 79 -13.66 -1.66 -7.16
N THR A 80 -12.60 -1.72 -7.98
CA THR A 80 -12.64 -2.17 -9.40
C THR A 80 -13.78 -3.16 -9.63
N GLY A 81 -14.77 -2.76 -10.43
CA GLY A 81 -16.03 -3.51 -10.58
C GLY A 81 -15.84 -4.92 -11.15
N ASP A 82 -16.91 -5.58 -11.56
CA ASP A 82 -16.77 -6.88 -12.23
C ASP A 82 -16.04 -6.72 -13.59
N GLU A 83 -14.96 -7.49 -13.79
CA GLU A 83 -14.16 -7.49 -15.00
C GLU A 83 -15.01 -7.83 -16.23
N ALA A 84 -16.06 -8.63 -16.08
CA ALA A 84 -16.96 -8.99 -17.17
C ALA A 84 -17.65 -7.78 -17.80
N VAL A 85 -17.76 -6.66 -17.07
CA VAL A 85 -18.36 -5.40 -17.55
C VAL A 85 -17.38 -4.60 -18.43
N LEU A 86 -16.08 -4.93 -18.42
CA LEU A 86 -15.10 -4.27 -19.27
C LEU A 86 -15.27 -4.67 -20.75
N PRO A 87 -15.14 -3.71 -21.68
CA PRO A 87 -15.09 -4.03 -23.10
C PRO A 87 -13.95 -5.02 -23.40
N ALA A 88 -14.14 -5.88 -24.40
CA ALA A 88 -13.26 -7.02 -24.67
C ALA A 88 -11.77 -6.65 -24.80
N ASP A 89 -11.47 -5.52 -25.46
CA ASP A 89 -10.10 -5.01 -25.61
C ASP A 89 -9.40 -4.79 -24.27
N TYR A 90 -10.11 -4.25 -23.28
CA TYR A 90 -9.55 -3.97 -21.96
C TYR A 90 -9.30 -5.25 -21.18
N ARG A 91 -10.21 -6.25 -21.28
CA ARG A 91 -10.02 -7.58 -20.69
C ARG A 91 -8.79 -8.29 -21.26
N LYS A 92 -8.59 -8.22 -22.59
CA LYS A 92 -7.40 -8.79 -23.24
C LYS A 92 -6.10 -8.15 -22.74
N ILE A 93 -6.07 -6.82 -22.63
CA ILE A 93 -4.93 -6.09 -22.06
C ILE A 93 -4.65 -6.56 -20.63
N LEU A 94 -5.68 -6.68 -19.79
CA LEU A 94 -5.52 -7.12 -18.41
C LEU A 94 -5.02 -8.56 -18.30
N ALA A 95 -5.49 -9.46 -19.17
CA ALA A 95 -5.04 -10.85 -19.21
C ALA A 95 -3.55 -10.94 -19.55
N ILE A 96 -3.08 -10.17 -20.55
CA ILE A 96 -1.66 -10.12 -20.93
C ILE A 96 -0.80 -9.61 -19.78
N VAL A 97 -1.22 -8.52 -19.12
CA VAL A 97 -0.49 -7.94 -17.99
C VAL A 97 -0.47 -8.89 -16.78
N ARG A 98 -1.52 -9.69 -16.56
CA ARG A 98 -1.58 -10.71 -15.50
C ARG A 98 -0.74 -11.94 -15.80
N ALA A 99 -0.65 -12.34 -17.06
CA ALA A 99 0.15 -13.48 -17.49
C ALA A 99 1.65 -13.19 -17.43
N ALA A 100 2.05 -11.92 -17.32
CA ALA A 100 3.45 -11.55 -17.16
C ALA A 100 3.91 -11.69 -15.70
N ASP A 101 5.07 -12.30 -15.50
CA ASP A 101 5.72 -12.48 -14.18
C ASP A 101 6.30 -11.17 -13.59
N GLY A 102 5.76 -10.01 -13.96
CA GLY A 102 6.21 -8.72 -13.46
C GLY A 102 5.68 -7.51 -14.23
N PRO A 103 6.16 -6.28 -13.89
CA PRO A 103 5.71 -5.05 -14.52
C PRO A 103 6.07 -5.00 -16.01
N VAL A 104 5.08 -4.81 -16.88
CA VAL A 104 5.22 -4.81 -18.35
C VAL A 104 5.23 -3.41 -18.94
N GLN A 105 5.94 -3.25 -20.06
CA GLN A 105 5.91 -2.04 -20.87
C GLN A 105 4.75 -2.09 -21.89
N VAL A 106 4.26 -0.91 -22.29
CA VAL A 106 3.23 -0.79 -23.34
C VAL A 106 3.65 -1.50 -24.63
N ARG A 107 4.94 -1.49 -24.96
CA ARG A 107 5.47 -2.16 -26.14
C ARG A 107 5.24 -3.67 -26.09
N ALA A 108 5.59 -4.33 -24.98
CA ALA A 108 5.41 -5.78 -24.83
C ALA A 108 3.92 -6.19 -24.93
N VAL A 109 3.03 -5.41 -24.33
CA VAL A 109 1.58 -5.64 -24.48
C VAL A 109 1.12 -5.42 -25.91
N GLY A 110 1.71 -4.45 -26.62
CA GLY A 110 1.45 -4.20 -28.03
C GLY A 110 1.91 -5.35 -28.93
N GLU A 111 3.07 -5.94 -28.65
CA GLU A 111 3.60 -7.12 -29.35
C GLU A 111 2.64 -8.30 -29.22
N GLU A 112 2.13 -8.59 -28.02
CA GLU A 112 1.19 -9.72 -27.81
C GLU A 112 -0.22 -9.46 -28.34
N LEU A 113 -0.59 -8.19 -28.54
CA LEU A 113 -1.81 -7.81 -29.24
C LEU A 113 -1.63 -7.79 -30.77
N GLY A 114 -0.44 -8.11 -31.29
CA GLY A 114 -0.13 -8.09 -32.72
C GLY A 114 -0.13 -6.69 -33.32
N LEU A 115 0.12 -5.66 -32.51
CA LEU A 115 0.19 -4.28 -32.97
C LEU A 115 1.58 -3.98 -33.56
N GLU A 116 1.60 -3.06 -34.54
CA GLU A 116 2.85 -2.55 -35.10
C GLU A 116 3.56 -1.67 -34.07
N VAL A 117 4.54 -2.22 -33.36
CA VAL A 117 5.21 -1.56 -32.23
C VAL A 117 6.42 -0.71 -32.61
N THR A 118 6.90 -0.82 -33.85
CA THR A 118 8.04 -0.05 -34.39
C THR A 118 7.67 1.41 -34.63
N VAL A 119 6.40 1.69 -34.90
CA VAL A 119 5.88 3.06 -35.10
C VAL A 119 5.31 3.58 -33.79
N ARG A 120 6.02 4.52 -33.14
CA ARG A 120 5.63 5.08 -31.84
C ARG A 120 4.16 5.55 -31.78
N GLY A 121 3.66 6.16 -32.86
CA GLY A 121 2.29 6.66 -32.95
C GLY A 121 1.21 5.58 -32.85
N LYS A 122 1.52 4.33 -33.23
CA LYS A 122 0.57 3.20 -33.17
C LYS A 122 0.35 2.67 -31.76
N LEU A 123 1.29 2.93 -30.84
CA LEU A 123 1.19 2.56 -29.44
C LEU A 123 0.46 3.61 -28.57
N GLU A 124 0.27 4.84 -29.05
CA GLU A 124 -0.42 5.89 -28.28
C GLU A 124 -1.84 5.49 -27.85
N PRO A 125 -2.69 4.89 -28.72
CA PRO A 125 -4.01 4.41 -28.31
C PRO A 125 -3.96 3.32 -27.24
N LEU A 126 -2.99 2.40 -27.32
CA LEU A 126 -2.80 1.36 -26.32
C LEU A 126 -2.33 1.95 -24.99
N ARG A 127 -1.40 2.89 -25.02
CA ARG A 127 -0.92 3.61 -23.83
C ARG A 127 -2.07 4.34 -23.13
N ALA A 128 -2.95 4.99 -23.88
CA ALA A 128 -4.14 5.63 -23.33
C ALA A 128 -5.10 4.62 -22.67
N LYS A 129 -5.31 3.44 -23.29
CA LYS A 129 -6.14 2.37 -22.70
C LYS A 129 -5.53 1.82 -21.39
N MET A 130 -4.22 1.54 -21.37
CA MET A 130 -3.52 1.06 -20.18
C MET A 130 -3.51 2.10 -19.05
N THR A 131 -3.34 3.38 -19.38
CA THR A 131 -3.43 4.47 -18.40
C THR A 131 -4.83 4.57 -17.81
N LYS A 132 -5.88 4.49 -18.63
CA LYS A 132 -7.27 4.47 -18.14
C LYS A 132 -7.58 3.28 -17.23
N LEU A 133 -6.99 2.12 -17.50
CA LEU A 133 -7.09 0.96 -16.60
C LEU A 133 -6.39 1.23 -15.28
N ALA A 134 -5.22 1.88 -15.29
CA ALA A 134 -4.52 2.27 -14.08
C ALA A 134 -5.29 3.31 -13.26
N ASP A 135 -5.82 4.35 -13.90
CA ASP A 135 -6.62 5.40 -13.24
C ASP A 135 -7.88 4.84 -12.58
N ARG A 136 -8.44 3.78 -13.16
CA ARG A 136 -9.61 3.06 -12.64
C ARG A 136 -9.27 1.93 -11.67
N GLY A 137 -7.99 1.80 -11.28
CA GLY A 137 -7.53 0.85 -10.28
C GLY A 137 -7.30 -0.58 -10.76
N TRP A 138 -7.51 -0.88 -12.05
CA TRP A 138 -7.32 -2.22 -12.61
C TRP A 138 -5.85 -2.60 -12.79
N LEU A 139 -5.01 -1.61 -13.07
CA LEU A 139 -3.57 -1.75 -13.18
C LEU A 139 -2.86 -0.81 -12.19
N HIS A 140 -1.62 -1.13 -11.86
CA HIS A 140 -0.72 -0.22 -11.17
C HIS A 140 0.32 0.30 -12.16
N LYS A 141 0.30 1.62 -12.42
CA LYS A 141 1.32 2.30 -13.22
C LYS A 141 2.45 2.75 -12.29
N ARG A 142 3.64 2.20 -12.49
CA ARG A 142 4.85 2.54 -11.74
C ARG A 142 5.44 3.88 -12.21
N PRO A 143 6.29 4.52 -11.38
CA PRO A 143 6.99 5.76 -11.77
C PRO A 143 7.88 5.61 -13.01
N ASP A 144 8.37 4.39 -13.27
CA ASP A 144 9.18 4.03 -14.45
C ASP A 144 8.34 3.84 -15.74
N GLY A 145 7.02 4.03 -15.67
CA GLY A 145 6.10 3.91 -16.80
C GLY A 145 5.66 2.47 -17.12
N ARG A 146 6.05 1.48 -16.32
CA ARG A 146 5.59 0.08 -16.45
C ARG A 146 4.26 -0.14 -15.74
N PHE A 147 3.53 -1.14 -16.20
CA PHE A 147 2.21 -1.51 -15.68
C PHE A 147 2.27 -2.90 -15.06
N ALA A 148 1.73 -3.05 -13.85
CA ALA A 148 1.54 -4.35 -13.20
C ALA A 148 0.05 -4.58 -12.94
N ALA A 149 -0.38 -5.84 -12.91
CA ALA A 149 -1.71 -6.18 -12.44
C ALA A 149 -1.81 -5.79 -10.96
N ARG A 150 -2.92 -5.16 -10.55
CA ARG A 150 -3.21 -5.02 -9.13
C ARG A 150 -3.71 -6.39 -8.65
N SER A 151 -3.00 -7.04 -7.73
CA SER A 151 -3.49 -8.28 -7.13
C SER A 151 -4.84 -7.99 -6.48
N GLN A 152 -5.88 -8.70 -6.91
CA GLN A 152 -7.14 -8.70 -6.16
C GLN A 152 -6.84 -9.38 -4.82
N ALA A 153 -6.97 -8.63 -3.74
CA ALA A 153 -6.99 -9.18 -2.38
C ALA A 153 -8.33 -9.89 -2.14
#